data_AF-A0A953D734-F1
#
_entry.id   AF-A0A953D734-F1
#
_cell.length_a   1.000
_cell.length_b   1.000
_cell.length_c   1.000
_cell.angle_alpha   90.00
_cell.angle_beta   90.00
_cell.angle_gamma   90.00
#
_symmetry.space_group_name_H-M   'P 1'
#
loop_
_entity.id
_entity.type
_entity.pdbx_description
1 polymer ?
#
loop_
_entity_poly.entity_id
_entity_poly.type
_entity_poly.pdbx_seq_one_letter_code
_entity_poly.pdbx_strand_id
1 'polypeptide(L)'
;MSAIKIHLEDAEMHPVLRLAKLLHVEPEDIAYAALNRLMLQGRDPEVQNEICHAKKIRDTQLPLWADSAGSVHAYEGMPDCDPARSKYSV
;
A
#
# COMPACT_ATOMS: atom_id res chain seq x y z
N MET A 1 -2.34 -29.29 -6.22
CA MET A 1 -2.02 -28.23 -5.24
C MET A 1 -2.89 -27.03 -5.56
N SER A 2 -3.60 -26.47 -4.57
CA SER A 2 -4.34 -25.21 -4.76
C SER A 2 -3.36 -24.04 -4.74
N ALA A 3 -3.40 -23.18 -5.76
CA ALA A 3 -2.61 -21.95 -5.82
C ALA A 3 -3.55 -20.75 -5.66
N ILE A 4 -3.20 -19.83 -4.77
CA ILE A 4 -3.88 -18.54 -4.62
C ILE A 4 -3.04 -17.52 -5.38
N LYS A 5 -3.66 -16.77 -6.29
CA LYS A 5 -3.04 -15.64 -7.00
C LYS A 5 -3.61 -14.34 -6.43
N ILE A 6 -2.74 -13.42 -6.04
CA ILE A 6 -3.11 -12.08 -5.61
C ILE A 6 -2.79 -11.14 -6.78
N HIS A 7 -3.81 -10.46 -7.27
CA HIS A 7 -3.66 -9.41 -8.28
C HIS A 7 -3.61 -8.07 -7.52
N LEU A 8 -2.55 -7.31 -7.75
CA LEU A 8 -2.33 -5.99 -7.16
C LEU A 8 -2.31 -4.96 -8.29
N GLU A 9 -2.96 -3.83 -8.07
CA GLU A 9 -2.82 -2.66 -8.92
C GLU A 9 -1.43 -2.04 -8.76
N ASP A 10 -0.98 -1.22 -9.72
CA ASP A 10 0.36 -0.60 -9.68
C ASP A 10 0.62 0.16 -8.36
N ALA A 11 -0.40 0.87 -7.86
CA ALA A 11 -0.34 1.61 -6.59
C ALA A 11 -0.15 0.71 -5.36
N GLU A 12 -0.58 -0.55 -5.43
CA GLU A 12 -0.36 -1.56 -4.38
C GLU A 12 0.98 -2.27 -4.58
N MET A 13 1.34 -2.56 -5.83
CA MET A 13 2.60 -3.25 -6.15
C MET A 13 3.83 -2.41 -5.80
N HIS A 14 3.80 -1.09 -6.05
CA HIS A 14 4.93 -0.19 -5.77
C HIS A 14 5.44 -0.24 -4.31
N PRO A 15 4.60 -0.07 -3.27
CA PRO A 15 5.04 -0.16 -1.88
C PRO A 15 5.51 -1.57 -1.50
N VAL A 16 4.90 -2.63 -2.06
CA VAL A 16 5.35 -4.01 -1.82
C VAL A 16 6.77 -4.22 -2.37
N LEU A 17 7.03 -3.81 -3.62
CA LEU A 17 8.35 -3.88 -4.24
C LEU A 17 9.39 -3.05 -3.46
N ARG A 18 8.99 -1.88 -2.96
CA ARG A 18 9.85 -1.02 -2.13
C ARG A 18 10.25 -1.72 -0.83
N LEU A 19 9.31 -2.37 -0.15
CA LEU A 19 9.57 -3.15 1.06
C LEU A 19 10.44 -4.38 0.76
N ALA A 20 10.16 -5.10 -0.33
CA ALA A 20 10.93 -6.27 -0.76
C ALA A 20 12.39 -5.90 -1.00
N LYS A 21 12.63 -4.80 -1.72
CA LYS A 21 13.96 -4.27 -1.98
C LYS A 21 14.69 -3.87 -0.69
N LEU A 22 14.00 -3.25 0.26
CA LEU A 22 14.58 -2.83 1.55
C LEU A 22 15.03 -4.04 2.38
N LEU A 23 14.26 -5.13 2.35
CA LEU A 23 14.51 -6.33 3.14
C LEU A 23 15.35 -7.38 2.40
N HIS A 24 15.70 -7.14 1.13
CA HIS A 24 16.40 -8.09 0.26
C HIS A 24 15.66 -9.44 0.09
N VAL A 25 14.34 -9.38 -0.09
CA VAL A 25 13.45 -10.55 -0.28
C VAL A 25 12.61 -10.40 -1.55
N GLU A 26 11.86 -11.45 -1.93
CA GLU A 26 10.89 -11.38 -3.01
C GLU A 26 9.53 -10.85 -2.52
N PRO A 27 8.70 -10.22 -3.38
CA PRO A 27 7.33 -9.82 -3.04
C PRO A 27 6.47 -10.97 -2.52
N GLU A 28 6.70 -12.18 -3.03
CA GLU A 28 6.08 -13.43 -2.63
C GLU A 28 6.35 -13.76 -1.16
N ASP A 29 7.57 -13.48 -0.67
CA ASP A 29 7.94 -13.69 0.73
C ASP A 29 7.15 -12.76 1.66
N ILE A 30 6.92 -11.52 1.23
CA ILE A 30 6.11 -10.55 1.96
C ILE A 30 4.66 -11.01 2.01
N ALA A 31 4.09 -11.44 0.88
CA ALA A 31 2.72 -11.95 0.82
C ALA A 31 2.55 -13.19 1.71
N TYR A 32 3.53 -14.09 1.70
CA TYR A 32 3.53 -15.27 2.56
C TYR A 32 3.63 -14.91 4.05
N ALA A 33 4.51 -13.96 4.40
CA ALA A 33 4.65 -13.47 5.77
C ALA A 33 3.36 -12.79 6.27
N ALA A 34 2.69 -12.00 5.43
CA ALA A 34 1.41 -11.38 5.74
C ALA A 34 0.32 -12.43 5.99
N LEU A 35 0.22 -13.43 5.11
CA LEU A 35 -0.71 -14.55 5.27
C LEU A 35 -0.45 -15.31 6.57
N ASN A 36 0.81 -15.63 6.86
CA ASN A 36 1.19 -16.33 8.09
C ASN A 36 0.78 -15.53 9.34
N ARG A 37 1.10 -14.23 9.37
CA ARG A 37 0.69 -13.35 10.48
C ARG A 37 -0.81 -13.32 10.68
N LEU A 38 -1.57 -13.16 9.60
CA LEU A 38 -3.03 -13.13 9.64
C LEU A 38 -3.61 -14.45 10.15
N MET A 39 -3.07 -15.59 9.68
CA MET A 39 -3.53 -16.91 10.10
C MET A 39 -3.21 -17.22 11.56
N LEU A 40 -2.08 -16.71 12.10
CA LEU A 40 -1.76 -16.83 13.52
C LEU A 40 -2.75 -16.07 14.41
N GLN A 41 -3.30 -14.97 13.90
CA GLN A 41 -4.25 -14.11 14.63
C GLN A 41 -5.72 -14.37 14.25
N GLY A 42 -6.01 -15.33 13.37
CA GLY A 42 -7.34 -15.51 12.76
C GLY A 42 -8.47 -15.93 13.73
N ARG A 43 -8.18 -16.17 15.01
CA ARG A 43 -9.20 -16.37 16.06
C ARG A 43 -9.61 -15.08 16.76
N ASP A 44 -8.87 -14.01 16.56
CA ASP A 44 -9.20 -12.68 17.07
C ASP A 44 -10.45 -12.15 16.33
N PRO A 45 -11.55 -11.83 17.04
CA PRO A 45 -12.74 -11.28 16.42
C PRO A 45 -12.49 -9.99 15.62
N GLU A 46 -11.53 -9.17 16.03
CA GLU A 46 -11.19 -7.94 15.30
C GLU A 46 -10.57 -8.27 13.94
N VAL A 47 -9.62 -9.20 13.91
CA VAL A 47 -8.99 -9.68 12.67
C VAL A 47 -10.01 -10.36 11.75
N GLN A 48 -10.95 -11.12 12.29
CA GLN A 48 -12.03 -11.71 11.49
C GLN A 48 -12.93 -10.66 10.84
N ASN A 49 -13.25 -9.60 11.59
CA ASN A 49 -14.01 -8.46 11.07
C ASN A 49 -13.23 -7.73 9.99
N GLU A 50 -11.93 -7.52 10.17
CA GLU A 50 -11.05 -6.92 9.17
C GLU A 50 -11.01 -7.74 7.88
N ILE A 51 -10.89 -9.07 7.95
CA ILE A 51 -10.94 -9.95 6.77
C ILE A 51 -12.27 -9.78 6.02
N CYS A 52 -13.38 -9.76 6.75
CA CYS A 52 -14.71 -9.55 6.17
C CYS A 52 -14.86 -8.16 5.55
N HIS A 53 -14.25 -7.14 6.16
CA HIS A 53 -14.27 -5.78 5.67
C HIS A 53 -13.40 -5.63 4.41
N ALA A 54 -12.17 -6.16 4.43
CA ALA A 54 -11.25 -6.21 3.30
C ALA A 54 -11.91 -6.84 2.06
N LYS A 55 -12.66 -7.94 2.24
CA LYS A 55 -13.44 -8.56 1.16
C LYS A 55 -14.44 -7.60 0.51
N LYS A 56 -15.07 -6.70 1.27
CA LYS A 56 -16.06 -5.75 0.75
C LYS A 56 -15.41 -4.57 0.04
N ILE A 57 -14.28 -4.08 0.55
CA ILE A 57 -13.68 -2.83 0.08
C ILE A 57 -12.66 -3.02 -1.04
N ARG A 58 -12.06 -4.21 -1.19
CA ARG A 58 -10.96 -4.47 -2.15
C ARG A 58 -11.30 -4.12 -3.60
N ASP A 59 -12.57 -4.18 -3.97
CA ASP A 59 -13.03 -3.90 -5.34
C ASP A 59 -13.38 -2.40 -5.54
N THR A 60 -13.35 -1.61 -4.47
CA THR A 60 -13.85 -0.22 -4.46
C THR A 60 -12.83 0.82 -3.96
N GLN A 61 -11.86 0.40 -3.14
CA GLN A 61 -10.95 1.31 -2.47
C GLN A 61 -9.57 0.67 -2.32
N LEU A 62 -8.53 1.48 -2.57
CA LEU A 62 -7.15 1.06 -2.36
C LEU A 62 -6.85 0.89 -0.85
N PRO A 63 -6.03 -0.09 -0.47
CA PRO A 63 -5.56 -0.23 0.90
C PRO A 63 -4.84 1.03 1.39
N LEU A 64 -4.89 1.29 2.70
CA LEU A 64 -4.22 2.46 3.30
C LEU A 64 -2.69 2.48 3.10
N TRP A 65 -2.08 1.32 2.94
CA TRP A 65 -0.65 1.17 2.66
C TRP A 65 -0.31 1.26 1.18
N ALA A 66 -1.32 1.19 0.30
CA ALA A 66 -1.13 1.38 -1.12
C ALA A 66 -0.83 2.85 -1.38
N ASP A 67 0.20 3.10 -2.19
CA ASP A 67 0.75 4.44 -2.40
C ASP A 67 -0.21 5.21 -3.31
N SER A 68 -1.24 5.78 -2.69
CA SER A 68 -2.17 6.66 -3.38
C SER A 68 -1.46 7.99 -3.59
N ALA A 69 -0.75 8.13 -4.70
CA ALA A 69 -0.30 9.41 -5.26
C ALA A 69 -1.48 10.31 -5.72
N GLY A 70 -2.62 10.25 -5.01
CA GLY A 70 -3.86 10.94 -5.31
C GLY A 70 -4.72 11.24 -4.07
N SER A 71 -4.21 11.04 -2.85
CA SER A 71 -4.81 11.73 -1.70
C SER A 71 -4.42 13.20 -1.78
N VAL A 72 -5.41 14.07 -1.99
CA VAL A 72 -5.27 15.53 -2.03
C VAL A 72 -4.58 16.07 -0.76
N HIS A 73 -4.56 15.30 0.33
CA HIS A 73 -3.87 15.63 1.58
C HIS A 73 -2.35 15.39 1.57
N ALA A 74 -1.78 14.75 0.55
CA ALA A 74 -0.33 14.58 0.45
C ALA A 74 0.41 15.89 0.06
N TYR A 75 -0.31 16.89 -0.45
CA TYR A 75 0.25 18.19 -0.84
C TYR A 75 -0.02 19.32 0.17
N GLU A 76 -0.69 19.06 1.30
CA GLU A 76 -0.96 20.10 2.33
C GLU A 76 0.23 20.34 3.29
N GLY A 77 1.33 19.60 3.13
CA GLY A 77 2.52 19.68 3.99
C GLY A 77 3.82 20.12 3.31
N MET A 78 3.80 20.47 2.02
CA MET A 78 4.98 21.02 1.36
C MET A 78 5.09 22.51 1.75
N PRO A 79 6.17 22.98 2.39
CA PRO A 79 6.38 24.41 2.58
C PRO A 79 6.37 25.06 1.20
N ASP A 80 5.73 26.23 1.08
CA ASP A 80 5.65 27.01 -0.14
C ASP A 80 7.03 27.04 -0.82
N CYS A 81 7.21 26.26 -1.89
CA CYS A 81 8.36 26.43 -2.74
C CYS A 81 8.13 27.75 -3.46
N ASP A 82 8.79 28.80 -2.98
CA ASP A 82 8.88 30.08 -3.67
C ASP A 82 9.10 29.83 -5.17
N PRO A 83 8.31 30.47 -6.05
CA PRO A 83 8.48 30.29 -7.48
C PRO A 83 9.91 30.68 -7.86
N ALA A 84 10.61 29.76 -8.52
CA ALA A 84 11.97 30.00 -9.00
C ALA A 84 12.01 31.33 -9.79
N ARG A 85 12.96 32.20 -9.44
CA ARG A 85 13.11 33.53 -10.07
C ARG A 85 13.07 33.42 -11.60
N SER A 86 12.07 34.07 -12.18
CA SER A 86 11.97 34.27 -13.62
C SER A 86 13.26 34.91 -14.12
N LYS A 87 13.83 34.37 -15.21
CA LYS A 87 15.00 34.96 -15.91
C LYS A 87 14.65 36.26 -16.64
N TYR A 88 13.41 36.74 -16.51
CA TYR A 88 12.88 37.96 -17.11
C TYR A 88 12.31 38.88 -16.03
N SER A 89 13.13 39.29 -15.07
CA SER A 89 12.90 40.51 -14.31
C SER A 89 14.00 41.48 -14.68
N VAL A 90 13.63 42.50 -15.45
CA VAL A 90 14.44 43.69 -15.78
C VAL A 90 14.52 44.57 -14.54
#